data_AF-A0A533WSV2-F1
#
_entry.id   AF-A0A533WSV2-F1
#
_cell.length_a   1.000
_cell.length_b   1.000
_cell.length_c   1.000
_cell.angle_alpha   90.00
_cell.angle_beta   90.00
_cell.angle_gamma   90.00
#
_symmetry.space_group_name_H-M   'P 1'
#
loop_
_entity.id
_entity.type
_entity.pdbx_description
1 polymer ?
#
loop_
_entity_poly.entity_id
_entity_poly.type
_entity_poly.pdbx_seq_one_letter_code
_entity_poly.pdbx_strand_id
1 'polypeptide(L)'
;MSTNTANAASNNTFRSNKPSNEIFIGKKPLMTYVTATLVQLANEPTVLIKARGKSITRAVDVAQIIVKRMDTLGYKIGPIKLGS
;
A
#
# COMPACT_ATOMS: atom_id res chain seq x y z
N MET A 1 13.41 7.37 49.31
CA MET A 1 13.99 8.47 48.52
C MET A 1 14.97 7.88 47.52
N SER A 2 14.99 8.45 46.31
CA SER A 2 16.05 8.35 45.28
C SER A 2 16.11 7.03 44.49
N THR A 3 15.39 6.86 43.37
CA THR A 3 15.62 7.32 41.98
C THR A 3 16.69 6.58 41.19
N ASN A 4 16.26 6.23 39.97
CA ASN A 4 16.99 6.21 38.70
C ASN A 4 17.59 4.88 38.25
N THR A 5 17.04 4.33 37.15
CA THR A 5 17.83 3.90 35.98
C THR A 5 16.88 3.81 34.78
N ALA A 6 17.13 4.67 33.80
CA ALA A 6 16.54 4.61 32.47
C ALA A 6 16.92 3.31 31.77
N ASN A 7 16.00 2.68 31.04
CA ASN A 7 16.38 1.88 29.88
C ASN A 7 15.31 1.91 28.78
N ALA A 8 15.63 2.71 27.77
CA ALA A 8 15.28 2.63 26.37
C ALA A 8 14.08 1.75 25.97
N ALA A 9 13.00 2.44 25.56
CA ALA A 9 11.95 1.89 24.72
C ALA A 9 12.57 1.35 23.42
N SER A 10 12.87 0.05 23.45
CA SER A 10 13.41 -0.72 22.34
C SER A 10 12.25 -1.16 21.46
N ASN A 11 11.88 -0.36 20.47
CA ASN A 11 11.02 -0.81 19.38
C ASN A 11 11.72 -0.61 18.05
N ASN A 12 12.90 -1.23 17.92
CA ASN A 12 13.52 -1.46 16.62
C ASN A 12 12.72 -2.57 15.93
N THR A 13 11.62 -2.22 15.26
CA THR A 13 10.92 -3.15 14.37
C THR A 13 11.81 -3.39 13.15
N PHE A 14 12.64 -4.42 13.25
CA PHE A 14 13.28 -5.07 12.13
C PHE A 14 12.20 -5.35 11.08
N ARG A 15 12.20 -4.56 10.00
CA ARG A 15 11.36 -4.83 8.84
C ARG A 15 11.86 -6.13 8.24
N SER A 16 11.22 -7.25 8.59
CA SER A 16 11.38 -8.51 7.89
C SER A 16 11.27 -8.21 6.39
N ASN A 17 12.29 -8.57 5.62
CA ASN A 17 12.44 -8.32 4.19
C ASN A 17 11.44 -9.14 3.36
N LYS A 18 10.17 -9.16 3.75
CA LYS A 18 9.08 -9.61 2.89
C LYS A 18 8.81 -8.49 1.90
N PRO A 19 8.58 -8.79 0.61
CA PRO A 19 8.11 -7.78 -0.32
C PRO A 19 6.85 -7.18 0.28
N SER A 20 6.90 -5.88 0.61
CA SER A 20 5.74 -5.19 1.13
C SER A 20 4.63 -5.28 0.08
N ASN A 21 3.41 -5.61 0.51
CA ASN A 21 2.22 -5.60 -0.35
C ASN A 21 1.78 -4.18 -0.72
N GLU A 22 2.74 -3.32 -1.05
CA GLU A 22 2.59 -1.90 -1.27
C GLU A 22 3.05 -1.52 -2.68
N ILE A 23 2.19 -0.80 -3.40
CA ILE A 23 2.49 -0.22 -4.70
C ILE A 23 2.51 1.30 -4.59
N PHE A 24 3.68 1.88 -4.87
CA PHE A 24 3.89 3.32 -4.86
C PHE A 24 3.60 3.94 -6.22
N ILE A 25 2.61 4.83 -6.28
CA ILE A 25 2.21 5.54 -7.50
C ILE A 25 3.04 6.81 -7.68
N GLY A 26 3.69 6.91 -8.83
CA GLY A 26 4.63 7.97 -9.18
C GLY A 26 4.37 8.53 -10.58
N LYS A 27 5.42 8.63 -11.40
CA LYS A 27 5.37 9.22 -12.75
C LYS A 27 5.32 8.20 -13.90
N LYS A 28 5.46 6.89 -13.63
CA LYS A 28 5.37 5.85 -14.68
C LYS A 28 3.96 5.85 -15.31
N PRO A 29 3.74 5.33 -16.53
CA PRO A 29 2.41 5.25 -17.14
C PRO A 29 1.38 4.55 -16.24
N LEU A 30 0.10 4.93 -16.36
CA LEU A 30 -0.96 4.44 -15.48
C LEU A 30 -1.08 2.90 -15.54
N MET A 31 -1.05 2.34 -16.74
CA MET A 31 -1.22 0.90 -16.95
C MET A 31 -0.08 0.07 -16.33
N THR A 32 1.12 0.65 -16.17
CA THR A 32 2.22 -0.03 -15.47
C THR A 32 1.85 -0.37 -14.04
N TYR A 33 1.16 0.54 -13.35
CA TYR A 33 0.71 0.31 -11.98
C TYR A 33 -0.46 -0.68 -11.91
N VAL A 34 -1.40 -0.61 -12.86
CA VAL A 34 -2.50 -1.57 -12.96
C VAL A 34 -1.96 -2.99 -13.12
N THR A 35 -1.06 -3.21 -14.07
CA THR A 35 -0.47 -4.54 -14.30
C THR A 35 0.31 -5.04 -13.09
N ALA A 36 1.14 -4.20 -12.47
CA ALA A 36 1.88 -4.58 -11.27
C ALA A 36 0.93 -4.98 -10.12
N THR A 37 -0.19 -4.27 -9.96
CA THR A 37 -1.18 -4.58 -8.91
C THR A 37 -1.88 -5.90 -9.17
N LEU A 38 -2.26 -6.19 -10.42
CA LEU A 38 -2.88 -7.47 -10.79
C LEU A 38 -1.94 -8.66 -10.57
N VAL A 39 -0.67 -8.52 -10.98
CA VAL A 39 0.35 -9.56 -10.75
C VAL A 39 0.56 -9.80 -9.26
N GLN A 40 0.53 -8.74 -8.45
CA GLN A 40 0.68 -8.89 -7.01
C GLN A 40 -0.57 -9.51 -6.36
N LEU A 41 -1.79 -9.13 -6.78
CA LEU A 41 -3.04 -9.72 -6.31
C LEU A 41 -3.19 -11.21 -6.66
N ALA A 42 -2.48 -11.69 -7.69
CA ALA A 42 -2.44 -13.11 -8.02
C ALA A 42 -1.63 -13.92 -7.00
N ASN A 43 -0.68 -13.30 -6.30
CA ASN A 43 0.17 -13.93 -5.30
C ASN A 43 -0.25 -13.61 -3.86
N GLU A 44 -0.97 -12.51 -3.66
CA GLU A 44 -1.28 -11.94 -2.35
C GLU A 44 -2.75 -11.53 -2.28
N PRO A 45 -3.47 -11.83 -1.18
CA PRO A 45 -4.91 -11.57 -1.08
C PRO A 45 -5.25 -10.07 -1.01
N THR A 46 -4.28 -9.22 -0.67
CA THR A 46 -4.47 -7.78 -0.48
C THR A 46 -3.26 -7.00 -0.96
N VAL A 47 -3.52 -5.87 -1.61
CA VAL A 47 -2.48 -4.91 -2.04
C VAL A 47 -2.86 -3.50 -1.59
N LEU A 48 -1.89 -2.77 -1.04
CA LEU A 48 -2.00 -1.38 -0.64
C LEU A 48 -1.45 -0.47 -1.73
N ILE A 49 -2.27 0.46 -2.20
CA ILE A 49 -1.84 1.50 -3.14
C ILE A 49 -1.51 2.76 -2.34
N LYS A 50 -0.29 3.28 -2.50
CA LYS A 50 0.20 4.48 -1.81
C LYS A 50 0.59 5.56 -2.82
N ALA A 51 0.14 6.79 -2.57
CA ALA A 51 0.45 7.96 -3.37
C ALA A 51 0.57 9.22 -2.50
N ARG A 52 1.20 10.26 -3.05
CA ARG A 52 1.27 11.58 -2.43
C ARG A 52 1.16 12.70 -3.47
N GLY A 53 0.64 13.85 -3.04
CA GLY A 53 0.51 15.04 -3.88
C GLY A 53 -0.27 14.77 -5.16
N LYS A 54 0.24 15.25 -6.30
CA LYS A 54 -0.43 15.15 -7.61
C LYS A 54 -0.68 13.72 -8.09
N SER A 55 0.02 12.72 -7.54
CA SER A 55 -0.16 11.32 -7.92
C SER A 55 -1.38 10.65 -7.27
N ILE A 56 -2.06 11.31 -6.31
CA ILE A 56 -3.21 10.74 -5.61
C ILE A 56 -4.35 10.43 -6.60
N THR A 57 -4.67 11.35 -7.51
CA THR A 57 -5.70 11.13 -8.54
C THR A 57 -5.41 9.87 -9.36
N ARG A 58 -4.14 9.69 -9.75
CA ARG A 58 -3.71 8.51 -10.50
C ARG A 58 -3.86 7.21 -9.71
N ALA A 59 -3.65 7.25 -8.40
CA ALA A 59 -3.85 6.09 -7.54
C ALA A 59 -5.31 5.69 -7.45
N VAL A 60 -6.22 6.67 -7.41
CA VAL A 60 -7.66 6.44 -7.47
C VAL A 60 -8.04 5.80 -8.81
N ASP A 61 -7.53 6.33 -9.92
CA ASP A 61 -7.79 5.76 -11.26
C ASP A 61 -7.35 4.29 -11.34
N VAL A 62 -6.15 3.98 -10.82
CA VAL A 62 -5.61 2.60 -10.79
C VAL A 62 -6.53 1.70 -9.96
N ALA A 63 -6.92 2.11 -8.75
CA ALA A 63 -7.81 1.33 -7.90
C ALA A 63 -9.15 1.04 -8.59
N GLN A 64 -9.73 2.05 -9.24
CA GLN A 64 -11.02 1.92 -9.92
C GLN A 64 -10.96 0.99 -11.13
N ILE A 65 -9.88 1.05 -11.91
CA ILE A 65 -9.66 0.15 -13.04
C ILE A 65 -9.53 -1.30 -12.57
N ILE A 66 -8.82 -1.54 -11.46
CA ILE A 66 -8.66 -2.89 -10.91
C ILE A 66 -10.01 -3.46 -10.47
N VAL A 67 -10.79 -2.70 -9.70
CA VAL A 67 -12.12 -3.13 -9.24
C VAL A 67 -13.01 -3.47 -10.43
N LYS A 68 -13.06 -2.60 -11.45
CA LYS A 68 -13.86 -2.85 -12.65
C LYS A 68 -13.43 -4.09 -13.42
N ARG A 69 -12.13 -4.42 -13.44
CA ARG A 69 -11.59 -5.62 -14.09
C ARG A 69 -11.80 -6.89 -13.29
N MET A 70 -11.86 -6.79 -11.96
CA MET A 70 -11.90 -7.91 -11.02
C MET A 70 -13.28 -8.05 -10.35
N ASP A 71 -14.29 -7.34 -10.86
CA ASP A 71 -15.64 -7.26 -10.28
C ASP A 71 -16.29 -8.64 -10.14
N THR A 72 -16.14 -9.48 -11.17
CA THR A 72 -16.64 -10.86 -11.19
C THR A 72 -15.88 -11.81 -10.26
N LEU A 73 -14.73 -11.38 -9.73
CA LEU A 73 -13.86 -12.17 -8.84
C LEU A 73 -14.02 -11.76 -7.37
N GLY A 74 -14.92 -10.83 -7.06
CA GLY A 74 -15.24 -10.42 -5.69
C GLY A 74 -14.18 -9.51 -5.03
N TYR A 75 -13.26 -8.95 -5.81
CA TYR A 75 -12.31 -7.96 -5.29
C TYR A 75 -13.02 -6.64 -5.02
N LYS A 76 -12.66 -6.00 -3.91
CA LYS A 76 -13.28 -4.78 -3.41
C LYS A 76 -12.24 -3.79 -2.92
N ILE A 77 -12.59 -2.50 -2.93
CA ILE A 77 -11.77 -1.46 -2.34
C ILE A 77 -11.79 -1.64 -0.82
N GLY A 78 -10.60 -1.74 -0.23
CA GLY A 78 -10.40 -1.81 1.21
C GLY A 78 -10.51 -0.43 1.90
N PRO A 79 -10.08 -0.32 3.17
CA PRO A 79 -10.12 0.94 3.90
C PRO A 79 -9.21 1.99 3.27
N ILE A 80 -9.74 3.20 3.10
CA ILE A 80 -9.00 4.36 2.57
C ILE A 80 -8.52 5.20 3.74
N LYS A 81 -7.21 5.48 3.78
CA LYS A 81 -6.60 6.35 4.79
C LYS A 81 -5.97 7.56 4.10
N LEU A 82 -6.28 8.75 4.61
CA LEU A 82 -5.63 10.00 4.23
C LEU A 82 -4.68 10.41 5.36
N GLY A 83 -3.51 10.91 4.98
CA GLY A 83 -2.52 11.46 5.91
C GLY A 83 -2.13 12.87 5.48
N SER A 84 -1.63 13.64 6.45
CA SER A 84 -1.07 14.99 6.26
C SER A 84 0.45 14.95 6.34
#